data_AF-K9RRX8-F1
#
_entry.id   AF-K9RRX8-F1
#
_cell.length_a   1.000
_cell.length_b   1.000
_cell.length_c   1.000
_cell.angle_alpha   90.00
_cell.angle_beta   90.00
_cell.angle_gamma   90.00
#
_symmetry.space_group_name_H-M   'P 1'
#
loop_
_entity.id
_entity.type
_entity.pdbx_description
1 polymer ?
#
loop_
_entity_poly.entity_id
_entity_poly.type
_entity_poly.pdbx_seq_one_letter_code
_entity_poly.pdbx_strand_id
1 'polypeptide(L)'
;MASIKTNLNELSVIIGIGSRLNNNLVQSIDCIFDFNRYTNLYCNNITCYSTQISRITNQDIYEYQNSITNGLILGRYIVDKLNQKQQILQTSDPILWLGPQTQSQCPFDIKVGQIGFSIKEDSFILKNPGFNNYINDLTQIQPRFKKGLHIFRYFSHKELEEWFRYCYVKLKLDIRRSQKIQFIRSNGQIYNVEKNGFSLEFKNQQRSASISFVEKVREQSFNNRLGGDIVEHTFSKWISNNLEGTDNRYEYLKRSCAIESGNAVVEFINKNLNPDVDKILEWFQIYDYEYYYAKCYKQHPVLYKVPSKHNCQVITKPAVPNVPVSQLNIYIDFDFYIQDNGSVKVFSDVRMRIECRYSHGQLKGVPEAKFYLQSDPPFILIT
;
A
#
# COMPACT_ATOMS: atom_id res chain seq x y z
N MET A 1 -13.50 1.89 -1.87
CA MET A 1 -14.38 1.05 -2.70
C MET A 1 -13.49 0.11 -3.50
N ALA A 2 -13.74 -1.20 -3.46
CA ALA A 2 -12.99 -2.17 -4.27
C ALA A 2 -13.24 -1.93 -5.77
N SER A 3 -12.26 -2.29 -6.61
CA SER A 3 -12.38 -2.16 -8.06
C SER A 3 -13.36 -3.19 -8.63
N ILE A 4 -13.95 -2.93 -9.80
CA ILE A 4 -14.83 -3.90 -10.49
C ILE A 4 -14.09 -5.24 -10.72
N LYS A 5 -12.82 -5.17 -11.13
CA LYS A 5 -11.93 -6.33 -11.27
C LYS A 5 -11.82 -7.14 -9.97
N THR A 6 -11.65 -6.47 -8.83
CA THR A 6 -11.59 -7.11 -7.50
C THR A 6 -12.88 -7.86 -7.18
N ASN A 7 -14.03 -7.22 -7.38
CA ASN A 7 -15.33 -7.85 -7.15
C ASN A 7 -15.54 -9.08 -8.05
N LEU A 8 -15.20 -8.97 -9.35
CA LEU A 8 -15.30 -10.09 -10.29
C LEU A 8 -14.41 -11.27 -9.89
N ASN A 9 -13.20 -11.01 -9.39
CA ASN A 9 -12.32 -12.07 -8.91
C ASN A 9 -12.90 -12.77 -7.67
N GLU A 10 -13.36 -12.03 -6.67
CA GLU A 10 -13.96 -12.58 -5.44
C GLU A 10 -15.23 -13.39 -5.73
N LEU A 11 -16.15 -12.85 -6.53
CA LEU A 11 -17.38 -13.54 -6.92
C LEU A 11 -17.08 -14.80 -7.75
N SER A 12 -16.06 -14.78 -8.60
CA SER A 12 -15.59 -15.96 -9.33
C SER A 12 -15.08 -17.05 -8.40
N VAL A 13 -14.39 -16.70 -7.30
CA VAL A 13 -13.99 -17.67 -6.27
C VAL A 13 -15.22 -18.30 -5.61
N ILE A 14 -16.25 -17.50 -5.28
CA ILE A 14 -17.51 -18.01 -4.73
C ILE A 14 -18.15 -19.04 -5.68
N ILE A 15 -18.21 -18.73 -6.98
CA ILE A 15 -18.74 -19.66 -7.98
C ILE A 15 -17.88 -20.93 -8.07
N GLY A 16 -16.55 -20.79 -8.03
CA GLY A 16 -15.62 -21.93 -8.03
C GLY A 16 -15.82 -22.86 -6.84
N ILE A 17 -16.00 -22.31 -5.64
CA ILE A 17 -16.29 -23.06 -4.41
C ILE A 17 -17.66 -23.75 -4.52
N GLY A 18 -18.72 -22.98 -4.80
CA GLY A 18 -20.08 -23.49 -4.85
C GLY A 18 -20.27 -24.58 -5.91
N SER A 19 -19.71 -24.38 -7.10
CA SER A 19 -19.74 -25.39 -8.17
C SER A 19 -19.01 -26.67 -7.77
N ARG A 20 -17.82 -26.56 -7.15
CA ARG A 20 -17.04 -27.73 -6.73
C ARG A 20 -17.72 -28.53 -5.62
N LEU A 21 -18.29 -27.87 -4.62
CA LEU A 21 -19.03 -28.53 -3.54
C LEU A 21 -20.26 -29.29 -4.07
N ASN A 22 -20.97 -28.72 -5.04
CA ASN A 22 -22.18 -29.31 -5.61
C ASN A 22 -21.91 -30.28 -6.78
N ASN A 23 -20.65 -30.67 -7.04
CA ASN A 23 -20.24 -31.50 -8.17
C ASN A 23 -20.71 -30.97 -9.56
N ASN A 24 -20.93 -29.66 -9.67
CA ASN A 24 -21.28 -29.01 -10.92
C ASN A 24 -20.00 -28.57 -11.63
N LEU A 25 -19.76 -29.07 -12.84
CA LEU A 25 -18.61 -28.65 -13.67
C LEU A 25 -18.94 -27.34 -14.40
N VAL A 26 -18.92 -26.22 -13.68
CA VAL A 26 -19.12 -24.89 -14.32
C VAL A 26 -17.82 -24.48 -15.02
N GLN A 27 -17.71 -24.62 -16.34
CA GLN A 27 -16.49 -24.23 -17.05
C GLN A 27 -16.30 -22.70 -17.03
N SER A 28 -15.07 -22.24 -17.23
CA SER A 28 -14.75 -20.81 -17.26
C SER A 28 -15.57 -20.05 -18.30
N ILE A 29 -15.85 -20.69 -19.44
CA ILE A 29 -16.64 -20.11 -20.51
C ILE A 29 -18.12 -19.97 -20.11
N ASP A 30 -18.68 -20.92 -19.38
CA ASP A 30 -20.07 -20.89 -18.91
C ASP A 30 -20.30 -19.76 -17.90
N CYS A 31 -19.31 -19.49 -17.04
CA CYS A 31 -19.34 -18.36 -16.13
C CYS A 31 -19.31 -17.00 -16.81
N ILE A 32 -18.66 -16.87 -17.96
CA ILE A 32 -18.58 -15.60 -18.70
C ILE A 32 -19.96 -15.22 -19.27
N PHE A 33 -20.77 -16.20 -19.66
CA PHE A 33 -22.12 -15.96 -20.20
C PHE A 33 -23.21 -15.84 -19.12
N ASP A 34 -23.07 -16.58 -18.00
CA ASP A 34 -24.09 -16.69 -16.96
C ASP A 34 -23.61 -16.22 -15.57
N PHE A 35 -22.66 -15.28 -15.51
CA PHE A 35 -21.99 -14.86 -14.27
C PHE A 35 -22.97 -14.51 -13.14
N ASN A 36 -23.98 -13.71 -13.46
CA ASN A 36 -25.00 -13.26 -12.49
C ASN A 36 -25.87 -14.42 -11.99
N ARG A 37 -26.18 -15.39 -12.86
CA ARG A 37 -26.96 -16.57 -12.48
C ARG A 37 -26.19 -17.41 -11.45
N TYR A 38 -24.93 -17.73 -11.73
CA TYR A 38 -24.12 -18.53 -10.80
C TYR A 38 -23.81 -17.78 -9.51
N THR A 39 -23.60 -16.46 -9.60
CA THR A 39 -23.41 -15.64 -8.41
C THR A 39 -24.65 -15.68 -7.52
N ASN A 40 -25.84 -15.52 -8.09
CA ASN A 40 -27.10 -15.60 -7.34
C ASN A 40 -27.38 -17.02 -6.79
N LEU A 41 -26.93 -18.05 -7.50
CA LEU A 41 -27.09 -19.44 -7.08
C LEU A 41 -26.23 -19.79 -5.87
N TYR A 42 -24.96 -19.34 -5.85
CA TYR A 42 -23.98 -19.79 -4.87
C TYR A 42 -23.68 -18.77 -3.76
N CYS A 43 -23.98 -17.48 -3.92
CA CYS A 43 -23.71 -16.44 -2.93
C CYS A 43 -24.97 -16.12 -2.10
N ASN A 44 -25.00 -16.53 -0.83
CA ASN A 44 -26.20 -16.46 0.01
C ASN A 44 -26.65 -15.03 0.37
N ASN A 45 -25.74 -14.06 0.39
CA ASN A 45 -26.01 -12.67 0.80
C ASN A 45 -25.91 -11.67 -0.36
N ILE A 46 -25.99 -12.16 -1.59
CA ILE A 46 -25.77 -11.36 -2.79
C ILE A 46 -26.75 -10.18 -2.92
N THR A 47 -27.99 -10.35 -2.46
CA THR A 47 -29.06 -9.34 -2.50
C THR A 47 -28.75 -8.13 -1.63
N CYS A 48 -27.94 -8.29 -0.58
CA CYS A 48 -27.45 -7.21 0.28
C CYS A 48 -26.50 -6.26 -0.45
N TYR A 49 -25.96 -6.66 -1.60
CA TYR A 49 -24.98 -5.89 -2.40
C TYR A 49 -25.44 -5.67 -3.84
N SER A 50 -26.75 -5.62 -4.06
CA SER A 50 -27.36 -5.40 -5.38
C SER A 50 -26.77 -4.18 -6.12
N THR A 51 -26.47 -3.10 -5.39
CA THR A 51 -25.89 -1.87 -5.97
C THR A 51 -24.45 -2.02 -6.47
N GLN A 52 -23.67 -2.94 -5.89
CA GLN A 52 -22.30 -3.22 -6.32
C GLN A 52 -22.31 -4.13 -7.54
N ILE A 53 -23.24 -5.07 -7.59
CA ILE A 53 -23.41 -6.02 -8.70
C ILE A 53 -24.00 -5.32 -9.91
N SER A 54 -24.96 -4.42 -9.73
CA SER A 54 -25.59 -3.67 -10.83
C SER A 54 -24.61 -2.76 -11.58
N ARG A 55 -23.41 -2.54 -11.04
CA ARG A 55 -22.33 -1.80 -11.69
C ARG A 55 -21.45 -2.66 -12.57
N ILE A 56 -21.55 -3.99 -12.47
CA ILE A 56 -20.80 -4.93 -13.30
C ILE A 56 -21.56 -5.10 -14.62
N THR A 57 -20.92 -4.69 -15.71
CA THR A 57 -21.47 -4.81 -17.07
C THR A 57 -20.93 -6.04 -17.78
N ASN A 58 -21.58 -6.46 -18.87
CA ASN A 58 -21.07 -7.54 -19.73
C ASN A 58 -19.69 -7.18 -20.33
N GLN A 59 -19.44 -5.88 -20.55
CA GLN A 59 -18.13 -5.42 -21.03
C GLN A 59 -17.05 -5.66 -19.98
N ASP A 60 -17.33 -5.39 -18.69
CA ASP A 60 -16.38 -5.66 -17.60
C ASP A 60 -16.07 -7.16 -17.50
N ILE A 61 -17.09 -8.02 -17.64
CA ILE A 61 -16.92 -9.48 -17.62
C ILE A 61 -16.01 -9.93 -18.77
N TYR A 62 -16.18 -9.37 -19.96
CA TYR A 62 -15.33 -9.64 -21.11
C TYR A 62 -13.90 -9.11 -20.93
N GLU A 63 -13.75 -7.91 -20.37
CA GLU A 63 -12.44 -7.28 -20.12
C GLU A 63 -11.62 -8.08 -19.09
N TYR A 64 -12.28 -8.60 -18.05
CA TYR A 64 -11.61 -9.26 -16.90
C TYR A 64 -11.71 -10.79 -16.90
N GLN A 65 -11.88 -11.42 -18.07
CA GLN A 65 -11.99 -12.89 -18.21
C GLN A 65 -10.86 -13.67 -17.53
N ASN A 66 -9.63 -13.17 -17.59
CA ASN A 66 -8.48 -13.80 -16.94
C ASN A 66 -8.62 -13.82 -15.41
N SER A 67 -9.08 -12.73 -14.81
CA SER A 67 -9.30 -12.64 -13.37
C SER A 67 -10.47 -13.54 -12.95
N ILE A 68 -11.53 -13.62 -13.78
CA ILE A 68 -12.64 -14.55 -13.56
C ILE A 68 -12.15 -16.00 -13.58
N THR A 69 -11.38 -16.36 -14.60
CA THR A 69 -10.81 -17.71 -14.74
C THR A 69 -9.91 -18.08 -13.57
N ASN A 70 -9.03 -17.16 -13.15
CA ASN A 70 -8.17 -17.38 -11.97
C ASN A 70 -9.00 -17.57 -10.70
N GLY A 71 -10.06 -16.78 -10.51
CA GLY A 71 -10.98 -16.92 -9.38
C GLY A 71 -11.69 -18.28 -9.35
N LEU A 72 -12.19 -18.77 -10.48
CA LEU A 72 -12.83 -20.09 -10.57
C LEU A 72 -11.86 -21.23 -10.23
N ILE A 73 -10.64 -21.17 -10.78
CA ILE A 73 -9.56 -22.14 -10.48
C ILE A 73 -9.25 -22.13 -8.99
N LEU A 74 -9.12 -20.93 -8.41
CA LEU A 74 -8.82 -20.77 -6.98
C LEU A 74 -9.93 -21.34 -6.11
N GLY A 75 -11.20 -21.06 -6.42
CA GLY A 75 -12.33 -21.56 -5.64
C GLY A 75 -12.40 -23.09 -5.61
N ARG A 76 -12.18 -23.74 -6.76
CA ARG A 76 -12.11 -25.21 -6.82
C ARG A 76 -10.93 -25.77 -6.03
N TYR A 77 -9.76 -25.14 -6.20
CA TYR A 77 -8.54 -25.53 -5.50
C TYR A 77 -8.69 -25.43 -3.97
N ILE A 78 -9.37 -24.40 -3.45
CA ILE A 78 -9.68 -24.25 -2.02
C ILE A 78 -10.44 -25.47 -1.51
N VAL A 79 -11.53 -25.84 -2.19
CA VAL A 79 -12.36 -27.00 -1.79
C VAL A 79 -11.55 -28.28 -1.83
N ASP A 80 -10.81 -28.50 -2.92
CA ASP A 80 -9.99 -29.70 -3.08
C ASP A 80 -8.94 -29.83 -1.96
N LYS A 81 -8.21 -28.75 -1.65
CA LYS A 81 -7.14 -28.78 -0.64
C LYS A 81 -7.66 -28.94 0.78
N LEU A 82 -8.75 -28.25 1.12
CA LEU A 82 -9.30 -28.32 2.48
C LEU A 82 -10.04 -29.63 2.73
N ASN A 83 -10.74 -30.16 1.72
CA ASN A 83 -11.48 -31.41 1.88
C ASN A 83 -10.60 -32.66 1.76
N GLN A 84 -9.45 -32.59 1.07
CA GLN A 84 -8.45 -33.66 1.06
C GLN A 84 -7.91 -33.98 2.46
N LYS A 85 -7.80 -32.98 3.35
CA LYS A 85 -7.26 -33.19 4.70
C LYS A 85 -8.32 -33.68 5.69
N GLN A 86 -9.46 -32.99 5.79
CA GLN A 86 -10.42 -33.26 6.89
C GLN A 86 -11.91 -32.96 6.52
N GLN A 87 -12.29 -32.93 5.23
CA GLN A 87 -13.66 -32.55 4.80
C GLN A 87 -14.20 -31.27 5.50
N ILE A 88 -13.37 -30.23 5.44
CA ILE A 88 -13.58 -28.98 6.18
C ILE A 88 -14.80 -28.20 5.66
N LEU A 89 -15.13 -28.30 4.36
CA LEU A 89 -16.22 -27.57 3.72
C LEU A 89 -17.31 -28.52 3.23
N GLN A 90 -18.57 -28.17 3.50
CA GLN A 90 -19.76 -28.96 3.18
C GLN A 90 -20.70 -28.22 2.22
N THR A 91 -21.55 -28.95 1.51
CA THR A 91 -22.55 -28.37 0.60
C THR A 91 -23.59 -27.50 1.32
N SER A 92 -23.84 -27.75 2.60
CA SER A 92 -24.75 -26.98 3.44
C SER A 92 -24.14 -25.68 3.97
N ASP A 93 -22.83 -25.48 3.82
CA ASP A 93 -22.18 -24.28 4.34
C ASP A 93 -22.58 -23.04 3.53
N PRO A 94 -23.11 -21.99 4.18
CA PRO A 94 -23.42 -20.75 3.47
C PRO A 94 -22.14 -20.09 2.97
N ILE A 95 -22.15 -19.62 1.72
CA ILE A 95 -21.07 -18.85 1.12
C ILE A 95 -21.48 -17.38 1.10
N LEU A 96 -20.76 -16.55 1.85
CA LEU A 96 -21.03 -15.14 2.03
C LEU A 96 -19.94 -14.30 1.35
N TRP A 97 -20.36 -13.30 0.59
CA TRP A 97 -19.47 -12.25 0.07
C TRP A 97 -19.38 -11.10 1.08
N LEU A 98 -18.15 -10.81 1.53
CA LEU A 98 -17.85 -9.78 2.53
C LEU A 98 -16.97 -8.65 1.98
N GLY A 99 -16.30 -8.87 0.83
CA GLY A 99 -15.44 -7.89 0.15
C GLY A 99 -16.04 -6.48 -0.06
N PRO A 100 -17.37 -6.30 -0.27
CA PRO A 100 -17.96 -4.97 -0.38
C PRO A 100 -17.91 -4.15 0.93
N GLN A 101 -17.76 -4.81 2.08
CA GLN A 101 -17.73 -4.18 3.40
C GLN A 101 -16.36 -3.55 3.70
N THR A 102 -16.02 -2.52 2.94
CA THR A 102 -14.73 -1.80 3.03
C THR A 102 -14.46 -1.08 4.37
N GLN A 103 -15.42 -1.07 5.29
CA GLN A 103 -15.28 -0.51 6.66
C GLN A 103 -15.30 -1.59 7.75
N SER A 104 -15.51 -2.86 7.39
CA SER A 104 -15.46 -3.93 8.38
C SER A 104 -14.02 -4.14 8.85
N GLN A 105 -13.84 -4.42 10.15
CA GLN A 105 -12.54 -4.88 10.68
C GLN A 105 -12.22 -6.34 10.29
N CYS A 106 -13.03 -6.90 9.39
CA CYS A 106 -12.93 -8.27 8.95
C CYS A 106 -11.91 -8.35 7.79
N PRO A 107 -10.85 -9.17 7.90
CA PRO A 107 -9.86 -9.32 6.84
C PRO A 107 -10.32 -10.28 5.73
N PHE A 108 -11.56 -10.77 5.79
CA PHE A 108 -12.08 -11.75 4.85
C PHE A 108 -12.88 -11.09 3.73
N ASP A 109 -12.63 -11.53 2.52
CA ASP A 109 -13.42 -11.16 1.35
C ASP A 109 -14.60 -12.14 1.16
N ILE A 110 -14.43 -13.39 1.60
CA ILE A 110 -15.43 -14.47 1.52
C ILE A 110 -15.48 -15.24 2.85
N LYS A 111 -16.67 -15.71 3.25
CA LYS A 111 -16.82 -16.67 4.34
C LYS A 111 -17.60 -17.90 3.85
N VAL A 112 -17.12 -19.11 4.16
CA VAL A 112 -17.83 -20.38 3.89
C VAL A 112 -18.07 -21.08 5.22
N GLY A 113 -19.33 -21.20 5.63
CA GLY A 113 -19.66 -21.70 6.97
C GLY A 113 -19.04 -20.80 8.04
N GLN A 114 -18.07 -21.32 8.80
CA GLN A 114 -17.31 -20.54 9.80
C GLN A 114 -15.94 -20.05 9.31
N ILE A 115 -15.52 -20.42 8.11
CA ILE A 115 -14.15 -20.21 7.64
C ILE A 115 -14.04 -18.96 6.78
N GLY A 116 -13.15 -18.06 7.16
CA GLY A 116 -12.85 -16.83 6.43
C GLY A 116 -11.75 -17.03 5.38
N PHE A 117 -11.92 -16.37 4.23
CA PHE A 117 -10.96 -16.34 3.14
C PHE A 117 -10.66 -14.89 2.71
N SER A 118 -9.39 -14.51 2.73
CA SER A 118 -8.86 -13.31 2.05
C SER A 118 -8.39 -13.71 0.65
N ILE A 119 -8.94 -13.08 -0.38
CA ILE A 119 -8.72 -13.41 -1.80
C ILE A 119 -7.88 -12.32 -2.45
N LYS A 120 -6.75 -12.69 -3.06
CA LYS A 120 -5.87 -11.78 -3.82
C LYS A 120 -5.45 -12.36 -5.16
N GLU A 121 -5.04 -11.50 -6.09
CA GLU A 121 -4.62 -11.93 -7.43
C GLU A 121 -3.09 -12.14 -7.50
N ASP A 122 -2.31 -11.13 -7.16
CA ASP A 122 -0.85 -11.11 -7.41
C ASP A 122 0.03 -10.79 -6.18
N SER A 123 -0.41 -9.88 -5.31
CA SER A 123 0.37 -9.33 -4.21
C SER A 123 0.05 -9.98 -2.88
N PHE A 124 1.01 -9.95 -1.93
CA PHE A 124 0.74 -10.17 -0.51
C PHE A 124 0.24 -8.85 0.08
N ILE A 125 -0.99 -8.80 0.57
CA ILE A 125 -1.48 -7.59 1.24
C ILE A 125 -0.91 -7.57 2.65
N LEU A 126 -0.11 -6.54 2.93
CA LEU A 126 0.22 -6.10 4.27
C LEU A 126 -0.67 -4.90 4.61
N LYS A 127 -0.97 -4.70 5.89
CA LYS A 127 -1.56 -3.43 6.33
C LYS A 127 -0.57 -2.32 5.95
N ASN A 128 -1.08 -1.24 5.37
CA ASN A 128 -0.27 -0.06 5.04
C ASN A 128 -0.65 1.14 5.91
N PRO A 129 -0.36 1.15 7.24
CA PRO A 129 -0.48 2.38 8.01
C PRO A 129 0.49 3.48 7.55
N GLY A 130 0.38 4.66 8.17
CA GLY A 130 1.35 5.74 7.93
C GLY A 130 2.69 5.45 8.61
N PHE A 131 3.78 6.04 8.10
CA PHE A 131 5.13 5.92 8.67
C PHE A 131 5.20 6.15 10.20
N ASN A 132 4.41 7.10 10.71
CA ASN A 132 4.31 7.41 12.13
C ASN A 132 3.84 6.20 12.96
N ASN A 133 2.92 5.39 12.44
CA ASN A 133 2.45 4.20 13.14
C ASN A 133 3.56 3.16 13.20
N TYR A 134 4.33 2.96 12.12
CA TYR A 134 5.48 2.04 12.15
C TYR A 134 6.48 2.35 13.25
N ILE A 135 6.92 3.60 13.33
CA ILE A 135 7.85 3.98 14.42
C ILE A 135 7.18 3.79 15.78
N ASN A 136 5.93 4.23 15.93
CA ASN A 136 5.25 4.12 17.22
C ASN A 136 5.06 2.68 17.67
N ASP A 137 4.74 1.76 16.76
CA ASP A 137 4.51 0.36 17.11
C ASP A 137 5.87 -0.36 17.33
N LEU A 138 6.96 0.07 16.67
CA LEU A 138 8.31 -0.49 16.93
C LEU A 138 8.94 0.00 18.23
N THR A 139 8.57 1.20 18.69
CA THR A 139 9.30 1.88 19.76
C THR A 139 8.47 2.18 21.01
N GLN A 140 7.13 2.20 20.89
CA GLN A 140 6.18 2.51 21.96
C GLN A 140 6.48 3.77 22.78
N ILE A 141 7.24 4.71 22.22
CA ILE A 141 7.66 5.94 22.90
C ILE A 141 6.46 6.84 23.27
N GLN A 142 6.67 7.68 24.28
CA GLN A 142 5.73 8.76 24.63
C GLN A 142 6.46 10.12 24.65
N PRO A 143 5.88 11.17 24.04
CA PRO A 143 4.63 11.18 23.28
C PRO A 143 4.77 10.50 21.90
N ARG A 144 3.70 9.83 21.44
CA ARG A 144 3.65 9.18 20.12
C ARG A 144 3.77 10.16 18.96
N PHE A 145 4.40 9.73 17.87
CA PHE A 145 4.42 10.45 16.59
C PHE A 145 3.02 10.57 15.99
N LYS A 146 2.65 11.79 15.60
CA LYS A 146 1.34 12.09 15.00
C LYS A 146 1.28 11.71 13.51
N LYS A 147 0.07 11.47 13.02
CA LYS A 147 -0.21 11.37 11.57
C LYS A 147 0.30 12.63 10.89
N GLY A 148 1.07 12.50 9.82
CA GLY A 148 1.72 13.67 9.21
C GLY A 148 3.24 13.70 9.31
N LEU A 149 3.89 12.71 9.95
CA LEU A 149 5.33 12.73 10.19
C LEU A 149 6.16 12.81 8.90
N HIS A 150 6.79 13.95 8.65
CA HIS A 150 7.73 14.12 7.56
C HIS A 150 9.14 13.74 8.01
N ILE A 151 9.60 12.54 7.64
CA ILE A 151 10.84 11.96 8.17
C ILE A 151 12.05 12.87 7.97
N PHE A 152 12.20 13.46 6.78
CA PHE A 152 13.36 14.28 6.48
C PHE A 152 13.35 15.61 7.25
N ARG A 153 12.16 16.10 7.62
CA ARG A 153 12.03 17.34 8.40
C ARG A 153 12.37 17.08 9.86
N TYR A 154 12.05 15.88 10.34
CA TYR A 154 12.28 15.49 11.72
C TYR A 154 13.71 14.99 11.96
N PHE A 155 14.23 14.14 11.07
CA PHE A 155 15.48 13.40 11.24
C PHE A 155 16.67 13.97 10.47
N SER A 156 16.46 14.84 9.48
CA SER A 156 17.54 15.43 8.66
C SER A 156 17.24 16.87 8.24
N HIS A 157 16.83 17.70 9.21
CA HIS A 157 16.38 19.08 8.95
C HIS A 157 17.45 19.90 8.23
N LYS A 158 18.73 19.76 8.61
CA LYS A 158 19.81 20.57 8.05
C LYS A 158 20.01 20.27 6.58
N GLU A 159 20.04 18.98 6.24
CA GLU A 159 20.23 18.47 4.88
C GLU A 159 19.02 18.78 4.01
N LEU A 160 17.81 18.67 4.56
CA LEU A 160 16.57 19.05 3.88
C LEU A 160 16.56 20.53 3.52
N GLU A 161 16.95 21.42 4.45
CA GLU A 161 17.03 22.85 4.19
C GLU A 161 18.13 23.20 3.18
N GLU A 162 19.28 22.52 3.22
CA GLU A 162 20.33 22.73 2.21
C GLU A 162 19.83 22.34 0.81
N TRP A 163 19.21 21.17 0.70
CA TRP A 163 18.63 20.68 -0.54
C TRP A 163 17.53 21.61 -1.07
N PHE A 164 16.59 22.03 -0.19
CA PHE A 164 15.55 23.00 -0.52
C PHE A 164 16.15 24.33 -1.01
N ARG A 165 17.12 24.89 -0.28
CA ARG A 165 17.75 26.17 -0.62
C ARG A 165 18.42 26.12 -1.99
N TYR A 166 19.10 25.02 -2.30
CA TYR A 166 19.73 24.82 -3.61
C TYR A 166 18.69 24.86 -4.73
N CYS A 167 17.61 24.07 -4.60
CA CYS A 167 16.51 24.02 -5.57
C CYS A 167 15.86 25.39 -5.74
N TYR A 168 15.59 26.08 -4.63
CA TYR A 168 14.93 27.37 -4.63
C TYR A 168 15.80 28.43 -5.34
N VAL A 169 17.10 28.49 -5.04
CA VAL A 169 18.03 29.41 -5.72
C VAL A 169 18.07 29.16 -7.23
N LYS A 170 18.09 27.89 -7.67
CA LYS A 170 18.06 27.55 -9.10
C LYS A 170 16.75 28.01 -9.76
N LEU A 171 15.60 27.81 -9.13
CA LEU A 171 14.32 28.36 -9.62
C LEU A 171 14.37 29.88 -9.75
N LYS A 172 14.92 30.59 -8.76
CA LYS A 172 15.04 32.06 -8.81
C LYS A 172 15.88 32.53 -10.00
N LEU A 173 16.96 31.80 -10.32
CA LEU A 173 17.81 32.12 -11.46
C LEU A 173 17.09 31.87 -12.79
N ASP A 174 16.31 30.79 -12.87
CA ASP A 174 15.56 30.45 -14.07
C ASP A 174 14.45 31.48 -14.36
N ILE A 175 13.64 31.82 -13.34
CA ILE A 175 12.59 32.84 -13.47
C ILE A 175 13.16 34.23 -13.78
N ARG A 176 14.36 34.57 -13.30
CA ARG A 176 15.01 35.83 -13.68
C ARG A 176 15.30 35.93 -15.18
N ARG A 177 15.49 34.79 -15.86
CA ARG A 177 15.76 34.72 -17.31
C ARG A 177 14.46 34.63 -18.11
N SER A 178 13.55 33.74 -17.73
CA SER A 178 12.32 33.45 -18.48
C SER A 178 11.13 34.35 -18.14
N GLN A 179 11.19 35.09 -17.03
CA GLN A 179 10.09 35.85 -16.39
C GLN A 179 8.89 35.01 -15.92
N LYS A 180 8.57 33.90 -16.60
CA LYS A 180 7.43 33.05 -16.30
C LYS A 180 7.69 31.60 -16.74
N ILE A 181 7.20 30.66 -15.94
CA ILE A 181 7.15 29.23 -16.26
C ILE A 181 5.71 28.75 -16.03
N GLN A 182 5.19 28.01 -17.01
CA GLN A 182 3.84 27.47 -16.99
C GLN A 182 3.87 25.94 -17.01
N PHE A 183 3.01 25.34 -16.18
CA PHE A 183 2.77 23.91 -16.12
C PHE A 183 1.31 23.62 -16.41
N ILE A 184 1.04 22.74 -17.38
CA ILE A 184 -0.32 22.37 -17.79
C ILE A 184 -0.53 20.89 -17.44
N ARG A 185 -1.60 20.59 -16.72
CA ARG A 185 -2.00 19.22 -16.39
C ARG A 185 -2.81 18.61 -17.53
N SER A 186 -2.89 17.28 -17.56
CA SER A 186 -3.70 16.53 -18.54
C SER A 186 -5.19 16.89 -18.51
N ASN A 187 -5.71 17.36 -17.37
CA ASN A 187 -7.08 17.86 -17.21
C ASN A 187 -7.24 19.34 -17.60
N GLY A 188 -6.22 19.97 -18.19
CA GLY A 188 -6.24 21.37 -18.62
C GLY A 188 -5.98 22.40 -17.51
N GLN A 189 -5.79 21.99 -16.26
CA GLN A 189 -5.45 22.93 -15.18
C GLN A 189 -4.06 23.55 -15.39
N ILE A 190 -3.96 24.86 -15.14
CA ILE A 190 -2.75 25.64 -15.35
C ILE A 190 -2.18 26.11 -14.02
N TYR A 191 -0.87 25.91 -13.86
CA TYR A 191 -0.06 26.39 -12.75
C TYR A 191 1.06 27.27 -13.30
N ASN A 192 1.36 28.36 -12.61
CA ASN A 192 2.40 29.29 -13.03
C ASN A 192 3.35 29.64 -11.88
N VAL A 193 4.61 29.87 -12.25
CA VAL A 193 5.57 30.62 -11.45
C VAL A 193 6.02 31.80 -12.27
N GLU A 194 5.87 33.02 -11.77
CA GLU A 194 6.26 34.22 -12.50
C GLU A 194 6.88 35.28 -11.60
N LYS A 195 7.68 36.14 -12.20
CA LYS A 195 8.20 37.33 -11.54
C LYS A 195 7.13 38.41 -11.52
N ASN A 196 6.77 38.86 -10.32
CA ASN A 196 5.90 40.00 -10.10
C ASN A 196 6.65 41.04 -9.25
N GLY A 197 7.23 42.04 -9.93
CA GLY A 197 8.11 43.03 -9.30
C GLY A 197 9.34 42.38 -8.65
N PHE A 198 9.47 42.55 -7.33
CA PHE A 198 10.51 41.95 -6.48
C PHE A 198 10.08 40.63 -5.82
N SER A 199 8.99 40.02 -6.29
CA SER A 199 8.48 38.76 -5.77
C SER A 199 8.36 37.67 -6.85
N LEU A 200 8.44 36.43 -6.39
CA LEU A 200 8.04 35.23 -7.12
C LEU A 200 6.59 34.93 -6.75
N GLU A 201 5.71 34.93 -7.74
CA GLU A 201 4.31 34.57 -7.58
C GLU A 201 4.08 33.14 -8.09
N PHE A 202 3.52 32.31 -7.22
CA PHE A 202 3.10 30.94 -7.52
C PHE A 202 1.58 30.92 -7.54
N LYS A 203 0.97 30.46 -8.63
CA LYS A 203 -0.49 30.53 -8.78
C LYS A 203 -1.08 29.38 -9.58
N ASN A 204 -2.32 29.05 -9.26
CA ASN A 204 -3.23 28.26 -10.09
C ASN A 204 -4.47 29.12 -10.41
N GLN A 205 -5.52 28.54 -10.98
CA GLN A 205 -6.75 29.28 -11.32
C GLN A 205 -7.53 29.80 -10.09
N GLN A 206 -7.27 29.27 -8.89
CA GLN A 206 -8.06 29.52 -7.68
C GLN A 206 -7.30 30.30 -6.60
N ARG A 207 -5.97 30.23 -6.59
CA ARG A 207 -5.10 30.76 -5.53
C ARG A 207 -3.79 31.26 -6.11
N SER A 208 -3.28 32.35 -5.56
CA SER A 208 -1.90 32.78 -5.70
C SER A 208 -1.24 32.97 -4.34
N ALA A 209 0.08 32.86 -4.31
CA ALA A 209 0.91 33.19 -3.16
C ALA A 209 2.27 33.69 -3.62
N SER A 210 2.80 34.68 -2.91
CA SER A 210 4.02 35.37 -3.29
C SER A 210 5.13 35.22 -2.24
N ILE A 211 6.37 35.20 -2.73
CA ILE A 211 7.59 35.13 -1.91
C ILE A 211 8.59 36.13 -2.48
N SER A 212 9.15 36.99 -1.64
CA SER A 212 10.11 37.99 -2.10
C SER A 212 11.42 37.36 -2.59
N PHE A 213 12.01 37.89 -3.67
CA PHE A 213 13.28 37.39 -4.22
C PHE A 213 14.44 37.45 -3.21
N VAL A 214 14.40 38.43 -2.29
CA VAL A 214 15.42 38.65 -1.27
C VAL A 214 15.14 37.89 0.03
N GLU A 215 13.95 37.31 0.19
CA GLU A 215 13.59 36.53 1.37
C GLU A 215 14.41 35.22 1.42
N LYS A 216 15.04 34.98 2.58
CA LYS A 216 15.62 33.68 2.93
C LYS A 216 14.53 32.83 3.59
N VAL A 217 13.63 32.31 2.75
CA VAL A 217 12.54 31.44 3.22
C VAL A 217 13.09 30.06 3.61
N ARG A 218 12.56 29.47 4.69
CA ARG A 218 12.81 28.08 5.08
C ARG A 218 11.84 27.13 4.38
N GLU A 219 12.22 25.86 4.24
CA GLU A 219 11.40 24.83 3.58
C GLU A 219 9.98 24.78 4.16
N GLN A 220 9.85 24.70 5.49
CA GLN A 220 8.55 24.56 6.13
C GLN A 220 7.67 25.81 5.95
N SER A 221 8.26 27.01 6.04
CA SER A 221 7.55 28.27 5.84
C SER A 221 7.09 28.42 4.38
N PHE A 222 7.92 28.00 3.43
CA PHE A 222 7.60 27.95 2.00
C PHE A 222 6.38 27.04 1.76
N ASN A 223 6.41 25.82 2.28
CA ASN A 223 5.32 24.87 2.15
C ASN A 223 4.01 25.36 2.78
N ASN A 224 4.07 25.94 3.98
CA ASN A 224 2.89 26.48 4.66
C ASN A 224 2.26 27.64 3.89
N ARG A 225 3.08 28.52 3.30
CA ARG A 225 2.60 29.72 2.58
C ARG A 225 1.95 29.37 1.24
N LEU A 226 2.56 28.46 0.48
CA LEU A 226 2.06 28.08 -0.85
C LEU A 226 0.93 27.03 -0.76
N GLY A 227 0.99 26.14 0.24
CA GLY A 227 0.11 24.98 0.34
C GLY A 227 0.53 23.85 -0.62
N GLY A 228 0.15 22.62 -0.26
CA GLY A 228 0.65 21.42 -0.94
C GLY A 228 0.26 21.32 -2.42
N ASP A 229 -0.89 21.84 -2.84
CA ASP A 229 -1.33 21.81 -4.25
C ASP A 229 -0.40 22.65 -5.15
N ILE A 230 -0.16 23.90 -4.77
CA ILE A 230 0.72 24.80 -5.52
C ILE A 230 2.15 24.26 -5.52
N VAL A 231 2.69 23.81 -4.37
CA VAL A 231 4.08 23.29 -4.28
C VAL A 231 4.31 22.09 -5.18
N GLU A 232 3.36 21.16 -5.23
CA GLU A 232 3.44 19.96 -6.06
C GLU A 232 3.45 20.32 -7.55
N HIS A 233 2.51 21.15 -7.98
CA HIS A 233 2.29 21.42 -9.40
C HIS A 233 3.11 22.59 -9.97
N THR A 234 3.86 23.31 -9.13
CA THR A 234 4.82 24.33 -9.57
C THR A 234 6.25 23.94 -9.24
N PHE A 235 6.68 24.10 -7.98
CA PHE A 235 8.06 23.97 -7.60
C PHE A 235 8.59 22.55 -7.76
N SER A 236 7.82 21.55 -7.31
CA SER A 236 8.23 20.15 -7.44
C SER A 236 8.24 19.70 -8.90
N LYS A 237 7.27 20.16 -9.70
CA LYS A 237 7.24 19.90 -11.13
C LYS A 237 8.42 20.55 -11.86
N TRP A 238 8.79 21.77 -11.47
CA TRP A 238 9.97 22.45 -11.97
C TRP A 238 11.26 21.69 -11.65
N ILE A 239 11.44 21.23 -10.41
CA ILE A 239 12.62 20.43 -10.02
C ILE A 239 12.70 19.15 -10.86
N SER A 240 11.60 18.41 -10.97
CA SER A 240 11.55 17.17 -11.77
C SER A 240 11.90 17.40 -13.24
N ASN A 241 11.45 18.51 -13.83
CA ASN A 241 11.72 18.81 -15.23
C ASN A 241 13.15 19.35 -15.48
N ASN A 242 13.81 19.96 -14.49
CA ASN A 242 15.03 20.74 -14.73
C ASN A 242 16.27 20.26 -13.96
N LEU A 243 16.11 19.58 -12.83
CA LEU A 243 17.22 19.17 -11.96
C LEU A 243 17.35 17.65 -11.83
N GLU A 244 16.23 16.92 -11.82
CA GLU A 244 16.24 15.47 -11.61
C GLU A 244 16.91 14.73 -12.78
N GLY A 245 17.89 13.89 -12.46
CA GLY A 245 18.69 13.16 -13.45
C GLY A 245 19.67 14.01 -14.27
N THR A 246 19.70 15.33 -14.09
CA THR A 246 20.53 16.25 -14.89
C THR A 246 21.50 17.11 -14.05
N ASP A 247 21.14 17.46 -12.81
CA ASP A 247 21.96 18.30 -11.93
C ASP A 247 22.63 17.45 -10.83
N ASN A 248 23.94 17.23 -10.98
CA ASN A 248 24.72 16.38 -10.06
C ASN A 248 24.71 16.88 -8.61
N ARG A 249 24.68 18.21 -8.39
CA ARG A 249 24.67 18.76 -7.02
C ARG A 249 23.29 18.59 -6.39
N TYR A 250 22.22 18.72 -7.16
CA TYR A 250 20.87 18.37 -6.71
C TYR A 250 20.79 16.90 -6.26
N GLU A 251 21.25 15.96 -7.09
CA GLU A 251 21.19 14.53 -6.76
C GLU A 251 22.06 14.19 -5.53
N TYR A 252 23.24 14.80 -5.42
CA TYR A 252 24.09 14.67 -4.24
C TYR A 252 23.37 15.13 -2.96
N LEU A 253 22.76 16.31 -2.96
CA LEU A 253 22.06 16.86 -1.80
C LEU A 253 20.83 16.02 -1.42
N LYS A 254 20.04 15.59 -2.42
CA LYS A 254 18.89 14.72 -2.23
C LYS A 254 19.30 13.39 -1.59
N ARG A 255 20.39 12.78 -2.08
CA ARG A 255 20.97 11.54 -1.54
C ARG A 255 21.51 11.73 -0.13
N SER A 256 22.25 12.80 0.13
CA SER A 256 22.81 13.11 1.46
C SER A 256 21.68 13.25 2.50
N CYS A 257 20.62 13.99 2.18
CA CYS A 257 19.43 14.09 3.01
C CYS A 257 18.79 12.72 3.30
N ALA A 258 18.69 11.85 2.28
CA ALA A 258 18.16 10.50 2.47
C ALA A 258 19.04 9.61 3.35
N ILE A 259 20.37 9.72 3.24
CA ILE A 259 21.33 8.96 4.06
C ILE A 259 21.25 9.41 5.52
N GLU A 260 21.34 10.72 5.78
CA GLU A 260 21.31 11.24 7.15
C GLU A 260 19.97 10.93 7.83
N SER A 261 18.85 11.11 7.12
CA SER A 261 17.53 10.72 7.61
C SER A 261 17.45 9.22 7.92
N GLY A 262 17.99 8.38 7.03
CA GLY A 262 17.99 6.94 7.22
C GLY A 262 18.78 6.51 8.45
N ASN A 263 19.99 7.04 8.61
CA ASN A 263 20.85 6.77 9.77
C ASN A 263 20.17 7.21 11.07
N ALA A 264 19.67 8.46 11.12
CA ALA A 264 19.05 9.01 12.32
C ALA A 264 17.75 8.29 12.69
N VAL A 265 16.91 7.93 11.72
CA VAL A 265 15.68 7.15 11.97
C VAL A 265 16.02 5.76 12.50
N VAL A 266 16.98 5.07 11.89
CA VAL A 266 17.36 3.71 12.30
C VAL A 266 18.03 3.71 13.67
N GLU A 267 18.93 4.66 13.93
CA GLU A 267 19.51 4.85 15.27
C GLU A 267 18.40 5.07 16.30
N PHE A 268 17.43 5.93 15.98
CA PHE A 268 16.28 6.18 16.84
C PHE A 268 15.44 4.91 17.09
N ILE A 269 15.09 4.16 16.04
CA ILE A 269 14.32 2.92 16.16
C ILE A 269 15.08 1.92 17.01
N ASN A 270 16.35 1.65 16.70
CA ASN A 270 17.14 0.63 17.36
C ASN A 270 17.43 0.97 18.82
N LYS A 271 17.68 2.24 19.13
CA LYS A 271 17.89 2.71 20.51
C LYS A 271 16.63 2.57 21.38
N ASN A 272 15.46 2.69 20.77
CA ASN A 272 14.17 2.65 21.46
C ASN A 272 13.36 1.40 21.08
N LEU A 273 14.00 0.33 20.62
CA LEU A 273 13.30 -0.83 20.09
C LEU A 273 12.51 -1.52 21.22
N ASN A 274 11.19 -1.40 21.14
CA ASN A 274 10.24 -1.97 22.08
C ASN A 274 8.95 -2.32 21.31
N PRO A 275 8.98 -3.38 20.49
CA PRO A 275 7.93 -3.70 19.55
C PRO A 275 6.60 -4.05 20.24
N ASP A 276 5.51 -3.39 19.83
CA ASP A 276 4.14 -3.80 20.10
C ASP A 276 3.82 -5.00 19.20
N VAL A 277 3.94 -6.19 19.76
CA VAL A 277 3.80 -7.47 19.04
C VAL A 277 2.42 -7.60 18.39
N ASP A 278 1.35 -7.17 19.07
CA ASP A 278 -0.01 -7.21 18.52
C ASP A 278 -0.12 -6.33 17.27
N LYS A 279 0.45 -5.12 17.31
CA LYS A 279 0.45 -4.22 16.14
C LYS A 279 1.32 -4.72 15.00
N ILE A 280 2.46 -5.34 15.31
CA ILE A 280 3.29 -5.97 14.29
C ILE A 280 2.54 -7.12 13.62
N LEU A 281 1.88 -7.98 14.38
CA LEU A 281 1.06 -9.06 13.84
C LEU A 281 -0.05 -8.52 12.93
N GLU A 282 -0.71 -7.41 13.30
CA GLU A 282 -1.68 -6.73 12.43
C GLU A 282 -1.06 -6.22 11.11
N TRP A 283 0.23 -5.87 11.06
CA TRP A 283 0.89 -5.48 9.80
C TRP A 283 0.90 -6.62 8.80
N PHE A 284 1.10 -7.84 9.29
CA PHE A 284 1.03 -9.09 8.54
C PHE A 284 -0.40 -9.64 8.43
N GLN A 285 -1.40 -8.88 8.86
CA GLN A 285 -2.81 -9.28 8.89
C GLN A 285 -3.08 -10.54 9.75
N ILE A 286 -2.27 -10.77 10.78
CA ILE A 286 -2.51 -11.82 11.76
C ILE A 286 -3.37 -11.25 12.88
N TYR A 287 -4.55 -11.83 13.10
CA TYR A 287 -5.57 -11.36 14.06
C TYR A 287 -5.91 -12.46 15.08
N ASP A 288 -6.89 -12.23 15.95
CA ASP A 288 -7.27 -13.14 17.04
C ASP A 288 -7.76 -14.53 16.55
N TYR A 289 -8.18 -14.64 15.30
CA TYR A 289 -8.72 -15.86 14.71
C TYR A 289 -7.91 -16.34 13.52
N GLU A 290 -7.96 -17.65 13.31
CA GLU A 290 -7.40 -18.33 12.16
C GLU A 290 -8.26 -18.13 10.92
N TYR A 291 -7.62 -18.01 9.76
CA TYR A 291 -8.31 -17.93 8.47
C TYR A 291 -7.39 -18.34 7.32
N TYR A 292 -7.90 -18.27 6.10
CA TYR A 292 -7.12 -18.62 4.91
C TYR A 292 -6.84 -17.43 4.01
N TYR A 293 -5.62 -17.37 3.53
CA TYR A 293 -5.20 -16.46 2.48
C TYR A 293 -5.04 -17.23 1.18
N ALA A 294 -5.80 -16.86 0.15
CA ALA A 294 -5.83 -17.56 -1.12
C ALA A 294 -5.48 -16.60 -2.25
N LYS A 295 -4.58 -17.03 -3.15
CA LYS A 295 -4.23 -16.26 -4.35
C LYS A 295 -4.10 -17.13 -5.58
N CYS A 296 -4.37 -16.56 -6.74
CA CYS A 296 -4.16 -17.24 -8.02
C CYS A 296 -3.65 -16.24 -9.06
N TYR A 297 -2.40 -16.44 -9.47
CA TYR A 297 -1.76 -15.65 -10.50
C TYR A 297 -1.37 -16.56 -11.67
N LYS A 298 -1.76 -16.19 -12.88
CA LYS A 298 -1.51 -16.99 -14.10
C LYS A 298 -1.87 -18.48 -13.92
N GLN A 299 -3.06 -18.74 -13.38
CA GLN A 299 -3.57 -20.10 -13.14
C GLN A 299 -2.77 -20.95 -12.13
N HIS A 300 -1.90 -20.32 -11.32
CA HIS A 300 -1.21 -20.99 -10.22
C HIS A 300 -1.89 -20.64 -8.89
N PRO A 301 -2.86 -21.45 -8.43
CA PRO A 301 -3.52 -21.21 -7.15
C PRO A 301 -2.60 -21.60 -5.99
N VAL A 302 -2.64 -20.79 -4.93
CA VAL A 302 -1.92 -21.04 -3.68
C VAL A 302 -2.86 -20.73 -2.52
N LEU A 303 -2.83 -21.60 -1.50
CA LEU A 303 -3.61 -21.47 -0.29
C LEU A 303 -2.69 -21.48 0.92
N TYR A 304 -2.79 -20.46 1.76
CA TYR A 304 -2.08 -20.36 3.02
C TYR A 304 -3.07 -20.33 4.16
N LYS A 305 -2.69 -20.96 5.27
CA LYS A 305 -3.33 -20.81 6.57
C LYS A 305 -2.64 -19.67 7.32
N VAL A 306 -3.41 -18.66 7.69
CA VAL A 306 -2.98 -17.55 8.53
C VAL A 306 -3.32 -17.92 9.98
N PRO A 307 -2.31 -18.04 10.87
CA PRO A 307 -2.55 -18.43 12.25
C PRO A 307 -3.32 -17.36 13.02
N SER A 308 -3.92 -17.74 14.14
CA SER A 308 -4.32 -16.78 15.16
C SER A 308 -3.08 -16.15 15.79
N LYS A 309 -3.16 -14.86 16.15
CA LYS A 309 -2.10 -14.12 16.84
C LYS A 309 -1.71 -14.77 18.18
N HIS A 310 -2.65 -15.48 18.83
CA HIS A 310 -2.39 -16.20 20.07
C HIS A 310 -1.42 -17.37 19.89
N ASN A 311 -1.24 -17.84 18.66
CA ASN A 311 -0.31 -18.92 18.31
C ASN A 311 1.02 -18.39 17.75
N CYS A 312 1.24 -17.07 17.78
CA CYS A 312 2.40 -16.43 17.18
C CYS A 312 3.29 -15.76 18.21
N GLN A 313 4.58 -16.04 18.14
CA GLN A 313 5.63 -15.22 18.74
C GLN A 313 6.43 -14.54 17.63
N VAL A 314 6.79 -13.28 17.83
CA VAL A 314 7.58 -12.48 16.89
C VAL A 314 8.81 -11.92 17.58
N ILE A 315 9.96 -12.07 16.96
CA ILE A 315 11.20 -11.40 17.35
C ILE A 315 11.54 -10.38 16.26
N THR A 316 11.65 -9.12 16.66
CA THR A 316 12.05 -8.02 15.75
C THR A 316 13.56 -7.83 15.79
N LYS A 317 14.20 -7.87 14.61
CA LYS A 317 15.63 -7.58 14.46
C LYS A 317 15.86 -6.07 14.32
N PRO A 318 17.09 -5.58 14.59
CA PRO A 318 17.42 -4.17 14.38
C PRO A 318 17.13 -3.72 12.94
N ALA A 319 16.62 -2.51 12.81
CA ALA A 319 16.38 -1.86 11.53
C ALA A 319 17.72 -1.51 10.86
N VAL A 320 17.72 -1.44 9.52
CA VAL A 320 18.89 -1.07 8.70
C VAL A 320 18.46 -0.11 7.58
N PRO A 321 19.19 1.00 7.35
CA PRO A 321 18.87 1.92 6.27
C PRO A 321 19.48 1.44 4.96
N ASN A 322 18.86 1.82 3.84
CA ASN A 322 19.44 1.64 2.51
C ASN A 322 18.98 2.74 1.57
N VAL A 323 19.95 3.35 0.88
CA VAL A 323 19.72 4.45 -0.06
C VAL A 323 20.41 4.09 -1.39
N PRO A 324 19.76 3.30 -2.26
CA PRO A 324 20.41 2.82 -3.49
C PRO A 324 20.75 3.95 -4.47
N VAL A 325 19.92 5.00 -4.54
CA VAL A 325 20.18 6.20 -5.36
C VAL A 325 19.95 7.45 -4.52
N SER A 326 18.69 7.87 -4.36
CA SER A 326 18.31 9.04 -3.56
C SER A 326 16.99 8.83 -2.82
N GLN A 327 16.54 7.57 -2.73
CA GLN A 327 15.33 7.14 -2.07
C GLN A 327 15.68 6.35 -0.81
N LEU A 328 15.15 6.78 0.33
CA LEU A 328 15.37 6.10 1.59
C LEU A 328 14.49 4.85 1.67
N ASN A 329 15.11 3.71 2.01
CA ASN A 329 14.43 2.50 2.42
C ASN A 329 14.90 2.12 3.81
N ILE A 330 13.98 1.68 4.65
CA ILE A 330 14.28 1.11 5.97
C ILE A 330 13.88 -0.34 5.92
N TYR A 331 14.83 -1.23 6.22
CA TYR A 331 14.62 -2.66 6.30
C TYR A 331 14.51 -3.09 7.75
N ILE A 332 13.56 -3.97 8.03
CA ILE A 332 13.36 -4.58 9.34
C ILE A 332 13.06 -6.05 9.10
N ASP A 333 13.78 -6.92 9.78
CA ASP A 333 13.61 -8.36 9.66
C ASP A 333 12.90 -8.88 10.90
N PHE A 334 12.06 -9.90 10.72
CA PHE A 334 11.32 -10.54 11.78
C PHE A 334 11.54 -12.05 11.74
N ASP A 335 11.66 -12.66 12.91
CA ASP A 335 11.55 -14.11 13.05
C ASP A 335 10.19 -14.44 13.69
N PHE A 336 9.42 -15.30 13.03
CA PHE A 336 8.13 -15.78 13.51
C PHE A 336 8.24 -17.22 14.00
N TYR A 337 7.63 -17.48 15.14
CA TYR A 337 7.45 -18.81 15.72
C TYR A 337 5.96 -19.07 15.84
N ILE A 338 5.44 -19.99 15.05
CA ILE A 338 4.00 -20.23 14.92
C ILE A 338 3.69 -21.65 15.40
N GLN A 339 2.85 -21.75 16.43
CA GLN A 339 2.33 -23.03 16.92
C GLN A 339 1.22 -23.53 15.98
N ASP A 340 1.42 -24.70 15.38
CA ASP A 340 0.45 -25.34 14.48
C ASP A 340 0.43 -26.85 14.73
N ASN A 341 -0.73 -27.37 15.16
CA ASN A 341 -0.96 -28.80 15.41
C ASN A 341 0.10 -29.47 16.30
N GLY A 342 0.53 -28.79 17.38
CA GLY A 342 1.52 -29.33 18.31
C GLY A 342 2.99 -29.14 17.88
N SER A 343 3.25 -28.57 16.69
CA SER A 343 4.59 -28.26 16.20
C SER A 343 4.83 -26.74 16.11
N VAL A 344 6.09 -26.32 16.29
CA VAL A 344 6.50 -24.92 16.05
C VAL A 344 7.07 -24.80 14.65
N LYS A 345 6.48 -23.93 13.84
CA LYS A 345 7.02 -23.52 12.53
C LYS A 345 7.78 -22.23 12.69
N VAL A 346 9.01 -22.20 12.18
CA VAL A 346 9.89 -21.04 12.25
C VAL A 346 10.01 -20.41 10.87
N PHE A 347 9.73 -19.11 10.79
CA PHE A 347 9.97 -18.30 9.60
C PHE A 347 11.00 -17.25 9.97
N SER A 348 12.22 -17.41 9.46
CA SER A 348 13.33 -16.50 9.75
C SER A 348 13.54 -15.50 8.64
N ASP A 349 14.07 -14.33 9.00
CA ASP A 349 14.44 -13.26 8.07
C ASP A 349 13.27 -12.79 7.18
N VAL A 350 12.07 -12.74 7.78
CA VAL A 350 10.89 -12.17 7.12
C VAL A 350 11.12 -10.66 6.97
N ARG A 351 11.62 -10.27 5.79
CA ARG A 351 12.12 -8.91 5.56
C ARG A 351 11.01 -7.97 5.12
N MET A 352 10.83 -6.93 5.93
CA MET A 352 9.97 -5.79 5.64
C MET A 352 10.80 -4.64 5.08
N ARG A 353 10.36 -4.09 3.95
CA ARG A 353 10.88 -2.82 3.41
C ARG A 353 9.86 -1.71 3.59
N ILE A 354 10.24 -0.69 4.35
CA ILE A 354 9.53 0.59 4.41
C ILE A 354 10.20 1.54 3.43
N GLU A 355 9.55 1.73 2.29
CA GLU A 355 10.00 2.66 1.28
C GLU A 355 9.58 4.08 1.65
N CYS A 356 10.53 4.99 1.80
CA CYS A 356 10.28 6.39 2.12
C CYS A 356 10.58 7.27 0.90
N ARG A 357 9.53 7.58 0.14
CA ARG A 357 9.64 8.45 -1.04
C ARG A 357 9.49 9.92 -0.68
N TYR A 358 10.23 10.76 -1.37
CA TYR A 358 9.76 12.11 -1.68
C TYR A 358 8.54 11.93 -2.60
N SER A 359 7.33 12.24 -2.14
CA SER A 359 6.10 12.00 -2.92
C SER A 359 6.09 12.78 -4.25
N HIS A 360 5.06 12.61 -5.10
CA HIS A 360 4.84 13.40 -6.32
C HIS A 360 4.68 14.89 -5.94
N GLY A 361 5.79 15.58 -5.69
CA GLY A 361 5.79 16.74 -4.79
C GLY A 361 7.00 16.66 -3.87
N GLN A 362 8.24 16.70 -4.40
CA GLN A 362 9.47 16.28 -3.71
C GLN A 362 9.75 16.91 -2.34
N LEU A 363 9.08 18.02 -2.02
CA LEU A 363 9.17 18.76 -0.75
C LEU A 363 7.81 18.84 -0.01
N LYS A 364 6.82 18.11 -0.52
CA LYS A 364 5.49 17.91 0.04
C LYS A 364 5.41 16.47 0.57
N GLY A 365 4.72 16.35 1.70
CA GLY A 365 4.07 15.12 2.09
C GLY A 365 4.82 14.28 3.13
N VAL A 366 4.03 13.61 3.95
CA VAL A 366 4.45 12.43 4.72
C VAL A 366 4.99 11.44 3.69
N PRO A 367 6.21 10.90 3.84
CA PRO A 367 6.65 9.83 2.97
C PRO A 367 5.59 8.74 2.95
N GLU A 368 5.12 8.39 1.76
CA GLU A 368 4.27 7.21 1.59
C GLU A 368 5.13 6.01 1.94
N ALA A 369 4.97 5.48 3.15
CA ALA A 369 5.45 4.17 3.49
C ALA A 369 4.69 3.18 2.61
N LYS A 370 5.37 2.45 1.74
CA LYS A 370 4.79 1.32 1.01
C LYS A 370 5.40 0.03 1.52
N PHE A 371 4.52 -0.92 1.80
CA PHE A 371 4.85 -2.20 2.41
C PHE A 371 5.17 -3.20 1.34
N TYR A 372 6.41 -3.65 1.36
CA TYR A 372 6.85 -4.74 0.51
C TYR A 372 7.42 -5.82 1.41
N LEU A 373 6.77 -6.98 1.35
CA LEU A 373 7.38 -8.21 1.83
C LEU A 373 8.39 -8.67 0.77
N GLN A 374 9.65 -8.84 1.17
CA GLN A 374 10.68 -9.31 0.24
C GLN A 374 10.86 -10.83 0.25
N SER A 375 10.23 -11.51 1.21
CA SER A 375 10.21 -12.96 1.38
C SER A 375 8.77 -13.49 1.25
N ASP A 376 8.59 -14.81 1.36
CA ASP A 376 7.26 -15.38 1.60
C ASP A 376 6.71 -14.90 2.95
N PRO A 377 5.38 -14.77 3.08
CA PRO A 377 4.76 -14.37 4.35
C PRO A 377 4.95 -15.45 5.41
N PRO A 378 4.86 -15.08 6.70
CA PRO A 378 4.88 -16.03 7.81
C PRO A 378 3.55 -16.79 7.90
N PHE A 379 3.08 -17.34 6.79
CA PHE A 379 1.84 -18.10 6.68
C PHE A 379 2.15 -19.54 6.30
N ILE A 380 1.29 -20.45 6.72
CA ILE A 380 1.50 -21.88 6.54
C ILE A 380 0.94 -22.30 5.19
N LEU A 381 1.81 -22.67 4.25
CA LEU A 381 1.38 -23.18 2.94
C LEU A 381 0.58 -24.48 3.11
N ILE A 382 -0.61 -24.53 2.52
CA ILE A 382 -1.42 -25.74 2.42
C ILE A 382 -1.03 -26.47 1.14
N THR A 383 -0.14 -27.45 1.29
CA THR A 383 0.28 -28.37 0.24
C THR A 383 -0.74 -29.45 -0.02
#